data_AF-A0A399IFG3-F1
#
_entry.id   AF-A0A399IFG3-F1
#
_cell.length_a   1.000
_cell.length_b   1.000
_cell.length_c   1.000
_cell.angle_alpha   90.00
_cell.angle_beta   90.00
_cell.angle_gamma   90.00
#
_symmetry.space_group_name_H-M   'P 1'
#
loop_
_entity.id
_entity.type
_entity.pdbx_description
1 polymer ?
#
loop_
_entity_poly.entity_id
_entity_poly.type
_entity_poly.pdbx_seq_one_letter_code
_entity_poly.pdbx_strand_id
1 'polypeptide(L)'
;MQKGTEPWVVITTITGVATQLVGFFSLYHSAKGSPVACLLAFSLLSPLAGGIVWQYLNKVNGWRFHLGGPGNEPYGVYAAIWGAITVLPVIFSVRIVTGRIEINSIFAVAQWFVSRDCALVFVCAVLAALLAVVVYGGQSSAGLRSIITAKGWSYERTEQAMIVIWSCALSVASTLAILIFGGPAAPLKSMPYSLLYAAPTIVSTVLCLLVLSAYFGLYDYLNLDQKAQIRGLIAGFALRFGLFWGTWLAIDSSNFDIILDMLKIYATKPFS
;
A
#
# COMPACT_ATOMS: atom_id res chain seq x y z
N MET A 1 30.64 0.40 8.92
CA MET A 1 30.82 1.30 7.76
C MET A 1 29.54 1.30 6.94
N GLN A 2 28.78 2.41 6.95
CA GLN A 2 27.65 2.60 6.04
C GLN A 2 28.23 2.95 4.66
N LYS A 3 28.24 1.98 3.75
CA LYS A 3 28.49 2.26 2.32
C LYS A 3 27.34 3.15 1.85
N GLY A 4 27.65 4.42 1.58
CA GLY A 4 26.71 5.36 0.97
C GLY A 4 26.12 4.72 -0.29
N THR A 5 24.81 4.95 -0.52
CA THR A 5 23.99 4.50 -1.65
C THR A 5 24.82 4.10 -2.87
N GLU A 6 25.27 2.84 -2.88
CA GLU A 6 26.09 2.33 -3.96
C GLU A 6 25.20 2.29 -5.22
N PRO A 7 25.73 2.58 -6.42
CA PRO A 7 24.95 2.55 -7.67
C PRO A 7 24.11 1.29 -7.85
N TRP A 8 24.58 0.18 -7.27
CA TRP A 8 23.91 -1.10 -7.31
C TRP A 8 22.56 -1.09 -6.55
N VAL A 9 22.41 -0.34 -5.44
CA VAL A 9 21.15 -0.21 -4.68
C VAL A 9 20.06 0.37 -5.57
N VAL A 10 20.42 1.39 -6.35
CA VAL A 10 19.53 2.04 -7.32
C VAL A 10 19.15 1.06 -8.40
N ILE A 11 20.12 0.35 -8.98
CA ILE A 11 19.89 -0.65 -10.03
C ILE A 11 18.92 -1.74 -9.54
N THR A 12 19.17 -2.34 -8.38
CA THR A 12 18.31 -3.44 -7.90
C THR A 12 16.93 -2.98 -7.47
N THR A 13 16.80 -1.76 -6.95
CA THR A 13 15.49 -1.14 -6.69
C THR A 13 14.73 -0.93 -7.98
N ILE A 14 15.36 -0.36 -9.02
CA ILE A 14 14.74 -0.15 -10.34
C ILE A 14 14.33 -1.49 -10.96
N THR A 15 15.20 -2.50 -10.94
CA THR A 15 14.90 -3.82 -11.49
C THR A 15 13.75 -4.50 -10.74
N GLY A 16 13.73 -4.42 -9.41
CA GLY A 16 12.65 -4.97 -8.59
C GLY A 16 11.30 -4.32 -8.89
N VAL A 17 11.27 -2.98 -8.95
CA VAL A 17 10.06 -2.21 -9.30
C VAL A 17 9.63 -2.52 -10.74
N ALA A 18 10.53 -2.47 -11.72
CA ALA A 18 10.22 -2.75 -13.12
C ALA A 18 9.62 -4.15 -13.30
N THR A 19 10.19 -5.16 -12.63
CA THR A 19 9.68 -6.54 -12.67
C THR A 19 8.25 -6.63 -12.13
N GLN A 20 7.95 -5.92 -11.04
CA GLN A 20 6.57 -5.84 -10.54
C GLN A 20 5.65 -5.20 -11.56
N LEU A 21 6.01 -4.01 -12.07
CA LEU A 21 5.16 -3.26 -13.01
C LEU A 21 4.81 -4.09 -14.25
N VAL A 22 5.81 -4.78 -14.82
CA VAL A 22 5.61 -5.69 -15.96
C VAL A 22 4.68 -6.86 -15.60
N GLY A 23 4.87 -7.44 -14.41
CA GLY A 23 3.98 -8.50 -13.91
C GLY A 23 2.53 -8.04 -13.76
N PHE A 24 2.31 -6.85 -13.20
CA PHE A 24 0.98 -6.26 -13.04
C PHE A 24 0.34 -5.89 -14.39
N PHE A 25 1.09 -5.37 -15.36
CA PHE A 25 0.58 -5.17 -16.73
C PHE A 25 0.19 -6.50 -17.40
N SER A 26 1.01 -7.54 -17.25
CA SER A 26 0.74 -8.87 -17.82
C SER A 26 -0.50 -9.50 -17.20
N LEU A 27 -0.67 -9.35 -15.88
CA LEU A 27 -1.85 -9.80 -15.17
C LEU A 27 -3.09 -9.03 -15.60
N TYR A 28 -3.01 -7.70 -15.73
CA TYR A 28 -4.12 -6.88 -16.23
C TYR A 28 -4.54 -7.34 -17.62
N HIS A 29 -3.58 -7.52 -18.54
CA HIS A 29 -3.88 -7.94 -19.90
C HIS A 29 -4.58 -9.31 -19.95
N SER A 30 -4.18 -10.23 -19.07
CA SER A 30 -4.81 -11.56 -18.95
C SER A 30 -6.20 -11.51 -18.31
N ALA A 31 -6.43 -10.58 -17.37
CA ALA A 31 -7.65 -10.50 -16.56
C ALA A 31 -8.66 -9.45 -17.04
N LYS A 32 -8.33 -8.62 -18.03
CA LYS A 32 -9.18 -7.49 -18.48
C LYS A 32 -10.58 -7.89 -18.95
N GLY A 33 -10.79 -9.16 -19.34
CA GLY A 33 -12.10 -9.70 -19.70
C GLY A 33 -13.09 -9.79 -18.53
N SER A 34 -12.62 -9.69 -17.28
CA SER A 34 -13.45 -9.64 -16.09
C SER A 34 -12.94 -8.56 -15.13
N PRO A 35 -13.50 -7.33 -15.18
CA PRO A 35 -13.08 -6.22 -14.32
C PRO A 35 -13.08 -6.59 -12.83
N VAL A 36 -14.06 -7.39 -12.40
CA VAL A 36 -14.21 -7.83 -11.00
C VAL A 36 -13.10 -8.81 -10.61
N ALA A 37 -12.81 -9.82 -11.43
CA ALA A 37 -11.73 -10.76 -11.15
C ALA A 37 -10.37 -10.04 -11.12
N CYS A 38 -10.18 -9.08 -12.04
CA CYS A 38 -9.02 -8.22 -12.11
C CYS A 38 -8.85 -7.41 -10.80
N LEU A 39 -9.93 -6.78 -10.34
CA LEU A 39 -9.95 -5.95 -9.12
C LEU A 39 -9.69 -6.80 -7.85
N LEU A 40 -10.31 -7.98 -7.74
CA LEU A 40 -10.06 -8.92 -6.64
C LEU A 40 -8.61 -9.42 -6.65
N ALA A 41 -8.10 -9.88 -7.80
CA ALA A 41 -6.72 -10.36 -7.92
C ALA A 41 -5.72 -9.27 -7.54
N PHE A 42 -5.90 -8.05 -8.03
CA PHE A 42 -5.04 -6.93 -7.69
C PHE A 42 -5.14 -6.49 -6.23
N SER A 43 -6.33 -6.55 -5.62
CA SER A 43 -6.51 -6.24 -4.20
C SER A 43 -5.71 -7.20 -3.30
N LEU A 44 -5.50 -8.45 -3.73
CA LEU A 44 -4.76 -9.46 -2.98
C LEU A 44 -3.25 -9.44 -3.30
N LEU A 45 -2.89 -9.30 -4.57
CA LEU A 45 -1.50 -9.41 -5.00
C LEU A 45 -0.70 -8.12 -4.79
N SER A 46 -1.31 -6.95 -4.96
CA SER A 46 -0.61 -5.67 -4.81
C SER A 46 -0.11 -5.37 -3.39
N PRO A 47 -0.85 -5.69 -2.31
CA PRO A 47 -0.32 -5.56 -0.94
C PRO A 47 0.88 -6.46 -0.64
N LEU A 48 0.94 -7.63 -1.28
CA LEU A 48 2.01 -8.62 -1.11
C LEU A 48 3.26 -8.26 -1.91
N ALA A 49 3.08 -7.80 -3.15
CA ALA A 49 4.19 -7.52 -4.06
C ALA A 49 5.23 -6.58 -3.45
N GLY A 50 4.80 -5.48 -2.84
CA GLY A 50 5.69 -4.51 -2.20
C GLY A 50 6.51 -5.14 -1.06
N GLY A 51 5.90 -6.02 -0.28
CA GLY A 51 6.59 -6.81 0.75
C GLY A 51 7.62 -7.77 0.15
N ILE A 52 7.28 -8.48 -0.92
CA ILE A 52 8.18 -9.41 -1.62
C ILE A 52 9.41 -8.68 -2.16
N VAL A 53 9.22 -7.54 -2.83
CA VAL A 53 10.35 -6.75 -3.34
C VAL A 53 11.19 -6.16 -2.22
N TRP A 54 10.58 -5.69 -1.14
CA TRP A 54 11.36 -5.24 0.02
C TRP A 54 12.28 -6.35 0.56
N GLN A 55 11.77 -7.57 0.67
CA GLN A 55 12.56 -8.69 1.17
C GLN A 55 13.63 -9.15 0.19
N TYR A 56 13.32 -9.12 -1.11
CA TYR A 56 14.31 -9.35 -2.15
C TYR A 56 15.44 -8.31 -2.06
N LEU A 57 15.11 -7.03 -1.93
CA LEU A 57 16.11 -5.97 -1.76
C LEU A 57 16.93 -6.19 -0.48
N ASN A 58 16.31 -6.47 0.65
CA ASN A 58 17.07 -6.76 1.87
C ASN A 58 18.04 -7.93 1.68
N LYS A 59 17.60 -9.02 1.05
CA LYS A 59 18.40 -10.21 0.81
C LYS A 59 19.58 -9.94 -0.12
N VAL A 60 19.32 -9.33 -1.28
CA VAL A 60 20.38 -9.02 -2.25
C VAL A 60 21.35 -7.99 -1.66
N ASN A 61 20.84 -7.02 -0.88
CA ASN A 61 21.64 -5.93 -0.33
C ASN A 61 22.32 -6.22 0.99
N GLY A 62 22.06 -7.39 1.58
CA GLY A 62 22.54 -7.71 2.93
C GLY A 62 22.03 -6.70 3.97
N TRP A 63 20.86 -6.08 3.74
CA TRP A 63 20.28 -5.15 4.70
C TRP A 63 19.60 -5.91 5.83
N ARG A 64 19.77 -5.44 7.06
CA ARG A 64 19.23 -6.08 8.27
C ARG A 64 17.71 -5.94 8.46
N PHE A 65 16.99 -5.24 7.58
CA PHE A 65 15.59 -4.85 7.78
C PHE A 65 14.57 -5.95 7.45
N HIS A 66 14.94 -7.21 7.68
CA HIS A 66 14.15 -8.38 7.32
C HIS A 66 12.92 -8.55 8.22
N LEU A 67 11.75 -8.75 7.59
CA LEU A 67 10.50 -9.23 8.23
C LEU A 67 9.94 -8.38 9.39
N GLY A 68 10.47 -7.17 9.63
CA GLY A 68 10.03 -6.30 10.71
C GLY A 68 10.45 -6.79 12.09
N GLY A 69 9.97 -6.09 13.14
CA GLY A 69 10.32 -6.35 14.53
C GLY A 69 11.19 -5.25 15.15
N PRO A 70 11.31 -5.23 16.49
CA PRO A 70 12.03 -4.17 17.20
C PRO A 70 13.49 -4.10 16.76
N GLY A 71 13.96 -2.91 16.36
CA GLY A 71 15.36 -2.67 16.00
C GLY A 71 15.74 -3.01 14.55
N ASN A 72 14.79 -3.56 13.77
CA ASN A 72 14.96 -3.89 12.35
C ASN A 72 14.18 -2.92 11.44
N GLU A 73 13.81 -1.74 11.94
CA GLU A 73 13.09 -0.75 11.16
C GLU A 73 14.03 -0.05 10.17
N PRO A 74 13.58 0.19 8.92
CA PRO A 74 14.36 0.96 7.96
C PRO A 74 14.44 2.42 8.40
N TYR A 75 15.55 3.09 8.09
CA TYR A 75 15.78 4.51 8.40
C TYR A 75 16.52 5.19 7.25
N GLY A 76 16.46 6.52 7.18
CA GLY A 76 17.09 7.30 6.12
C GLY A 76 16.64 6.87 4.73
N VAL A 77 17.59 6.62 3.82
CA VAL A 77 17.28 6.21 2.44
C VAL A 77 16.52 4.87 2.38
N TYR A 78 16.76 3.96 3.33
CA TYR A 78 16.08 2.67 3.37
C TYR A 78 14.60 2.84 3.72
N ALA A 79 14.27 3.80 4.60
CA ALA A 79 12.88 4.14 4.91
C ALA A 79 12.19 4.72 3.67
N ALA A 80 12.87 5.61 2.94
CA ALA A 80 12.35 6.16 1.69
C ALA A 80 12.06 5.07 0.65
N ILE A 81 13.02 4.17 0.41
CA ILE A 81 12.86 3.03 -0.51
C ILE A 81 11.70 2.15 -0.07
N TRP A 82 11.65 1.76 1.22
CA TRP A 82 10.55 0.95 1.77
C TRP A 82 9.18 1.61 1.58
N GLY A 83 9.06 2.91 1.88
CA GLY A 83 7.83 3.68 1.72
C GLY A 83 7.34 3.68 0.27
N ALA A 84 8.25 3.95 -0.68
CA ALA A 84 7.93 3.94 -2.10
C ALA A 84 7.50 2.55 -2.60
N ILE A 85 8.35 1.53 -2.44
CA ILE A 85 8.13 0.21 -3.05
C ILE A 85 6.92 -0.52 -2.47
N THR A 86 6.53 -0.21 -1.23
CA THR A 86 5.40 -0.88 -0.58
C THR A 86 4.05 -0.26 -0.92
N VAL A 87 4.04 0.97 -1.43
CA VAL A 87 2.83 1.71 -1.84
C VAL A 87 2.65 1.70 -3.35
N LEU A 88 3.74 1.79 -4.11
CA LEU A 88 3.75 1.83 -5.57
C LEU A 88 2.89 0.73 -6.22
N PRO A 89 3.03 -0.58 -5.91
CA PRO A 89 2.23 -1.62 -6.56
C PRO A 89 0.73 -1.49 -6.27
N VAL A 90 0.35 -0.97 -5.08
CA VAL A 90 -1.04 -0.77 -4.69
C VAL A 90 -1.67 0.31 -5.55
N ILE A 91 -1.08 1.51 -5.58
CA ILE A 91 -1.62 2.66 -6.32
C ILE A 91 -1.54 2.41 -7.84
N PHE A 92 -0.46 1.78 -8.30
CA PHE A 92 -0.31 1.35 -9.69
C PHE A 92 -1.45 0.43 -10.14
N SER A 93 -1.75 -0.59 -9.34
CA SER A 93 -2.81 -1.54 -9.66
C SER A 93 -4.19 -0.87 -9.68
N VAL A 94 -4.48 0.00 -8.72
CA VAL A 94 -5.73 0.79 -8.73
C VAL A 94 -5.83 1.62 -10.00
N ARG A 95 -4.77 2.34 -10.39
CA ARG A 95 -4.77 3.21 -11.57
C ARG A 95 -4.80 2.47 -12.90
N ILE A 96 -4.29 1.25 -12.98
CA ILE A 96 -4.42 0.44 -14.19
C ILE A 96 -5.84 -0.07 -14.38
N VAL A 97 -6.51 -0.46 -13.28
CA VAL A 97 -7.89 -0.96 -13.34
C VAL A 97 -8.89 0.16 -13.60
N THR A 98 -8.68 1.33 -13.01
CA THR A 98 -9.60 2.49 -13.08
C THR A 98 -9.17 3.58 -14.07
N GLY A 99 -8.02 3.38 -14.71
CA GLY A 99 -7.42 4.35 -15.62
C GLY A 99 -8.27 4.54 -16.87
N ARG A 100 -8.15 5.72 -17.47
CA ARG A 100 -8.90 6.06 -18.70
C ARG A 100 -8.29 5.44 -19.96
N ILE A 101 -7.00 5.10 -19.89
CA ILE A 101 -6.24 4.54 -21.01
C ILE A 101 -6.35 3.02 -20.92
N GLU A 102 -7.05 2.42 -21.89
CA GLU A 102 -7.14 0.97 -21.99
C GLU A 102 -5.80 0.37 -22.47
N ILE A 103 -5.20 -0.49 -21.67
CA ILE A 103 -3.89 -1.10 -21.97
C ILE A 103 -4.07 -2.32 -22.90
N ASN A 104 -4.29 -2.06 -24.19
CA ASN A 104 -4.50 -3.09 -25.21
C ASN A 104 -3.31 -3.30 -26.15
N SER A 105 -2.30 -2.43 -26.11
CA SER A 105 -1.14 -2.44 -27.00
C SER A 105 0.10 -1.85 -26.31
N ILE A 106 1.28 -2.08 -26.90
CA ILE A 106 2.54 -1.49 -26.43
C ILE A 106 2.49 0.05 -26.49
N PHE A 107 1.84 0.61 -27.52
CA PHE A 107 1.65 2.06 -27.63
C PHE A 107 0.77 2.61 -26.50
N ALA A 108 -0.28 1.89 -26.10
CA ALA A 108 -1.10 2.28 -24.96
C ALA A 108 -0.31 2.25 -23.63
N VAL A 109 0.60 1.28 -23.46
CA VAL A 109 1.53 1.25 -22.32
C VAL A 109 2.43 2.50 -22.30
N ALA A 110 3.03 2.85 -23.44
CA ALA A 110 3.85 4.05 -23.55
C ALA A 110 3.05 5.34 -23.27
N GLN A 111 1.82 5.42 -23.78
CA GLN A 111 0.91 6.52 -23.51
C GLN A 111 0.55 6.61 -22.02
N TRP A 112 0.37 5.47 -21.36
CA TRP A 112 0.09 5.44 -19.92
C TRP A 112 1.26 6.01 -19.11
N PHE A 113 2.51 5.72 -19.47
CA PHE A 113 3.69 6.26 -18.76
C PHE A 113 3.82 7.79 -18.83
N VAL A 114 3.28 8.42 -19.87
CA VAL A 114 3.25 9.91 -19.99
C VAL A 114 1.94 10.52 -19.50
N SER A 115 1.02 9.71 -18.98
CA SER A 115 -0.31 10.15 -18.56
C SER A 115 -0.32 10.73 -17.14
N ARG A 116 -1.41 11.45 -16.81
CA ARG A 116 -1.70 11.90 -15.44
C ARG A 116 -1.84 10.74 -14.45
N ASP A 117 -2.24 9.56 -14.92
CA ASP A 117 -2.40 8.37 -14.08
C ASP A 117 -1.05 7.90 -13.56
N CYS A 118 -0.03 7.84 -14.42
CA CYS A 118 1.33 7.51 -14.03
C CYS A 118 1.93 8.58 -13.12
N ALA A 119 1.68 9.87 -13.39
CA ALA A 119 2.13 10.97 -12.52
C ALA A 119 1.55 10.85 -11.10
N LEU A 120 0.26 10.50 -10.96
CA LEU A 120 -0.39 10.26 -9.68
C LEU A 120 0.29 9.12 -8.92
N VAL A 121 0.53 7.98 -9.58
CA VAL A 121 1.23 6.83 -8.98
C VAL A 121 2.60 7.25 -8.45
N PHE A 122 3.37 7.98 -9.26
CA PHE A 122 4.72 8.40 -8.90
C PHE A 122 4.72 9.38 -7.73
N VAL A 123 3.84 10.39 -7.75
CA VAL A 123 3.72 11.36 -6.65
C VAL A 123 3.28 10.69 -5.36
N CYS A 124 2.33 9.74 -5.41
CA CYS A 124 1.93 8.99 -4.23
C CYS A 124 3.09 8.16 -3.65
N ALA A 125 3.90 7.52 -4.50
CA ALA A 125 5.06 6.75 -4.07
C ALA A 125 6.16 7.66 -3.46
N VAL A 126 6.40 8.84 -4.05
CA VAL A 126 7.35 9.84 -3.51
C VAL A 126 6.88 10.38 -2.17
N LEU A 127 5.60 10.73 -2.03
CA LEU A 127 5.04 11.21 -0.77
C LEU A 127 5.10 10.12 0.31
N ALA A 128 4.82 8.86 -0.03
CA ALA A 128 4.99 7.73 0.89
C ALA A 128 6.45 7.55 1.32
N ALA A 129 7.42 7.71 0.41
CA ALA A 129 8.84 7.68 0.73
C ALA A 129 9.22 8.79 1.72
N LEU A 130 8.80 10.03 1.47
CA LEU A 130 9.07 11.17 2.35
C LEU A 130 8.46 10.97 3.74
N LEU A 131 7.21 10.52 3.79
CA LEU A 131 6.54 10.24 5.07
C LEU A 131 7.18 9.07 5.82
N ALA A 132 7.68 8.04 5.13
CA ALA A 132 8.44 6.98 5.77
C ALA A 132 9.70 7.52 6.48
N VAL A 133 10.41 8.47 5.85
CA VAL A 133 11.57 9.13 6.45
C VAL A 133 11.16 9.96 7.68
N VAL A 134 10.03 10.66 7.65
CA VAL A 134 9.51 11.38 8.82
C VAL A 134 9.17 10.43 9.98
N VAL A 135 8.54 9.30 9.65
CA VAL A 135 8.05 8.34 10.65
C VAL A 135 9.18 7.54 11.28
N TYR A 136 10.12 7.02 10.49
CA TYR A 136 11.21 6.18 10.97
C TYR A 136 12.55 6.92 11.17
N GLY A 137 12.61 8.19 10.76
CA GLY A 137 13.78 9.05 10.94
C GLY A 137 14.76 8.99 9.77
N GLY A 138 15.61 10.02 9.70
CA GLY A 138 16.71 10.13 8.75
C GLY A 138 17.90 9.22 9.11
N GLN A 139 19.13 9.73 8.99
CA GLN A 139 20.33 8.95 9.32
C GLN A 139 20.44 8.59 10.82
N SER A 140 19.86 9.38 11.71
CA SER A 140 19.99 9.23 13.17
C SER A 140 18.88 8.40 13.82
N SER A 141 17.98 7.75 13.06
CA SER A 141 16.77 7.05 13.57
C SER A 141 15.86 7.90 14.48
N ALA A 142 16.09 9.22 14.53
CA ALA A 142 15.30 10.19 15.28
C ALA A 142 14.03 10.57 14.50
N GLY A 143 13.11 9.60 14.37
CA GLY A 143 11.81 9.78 13.73
C GLY A 143 10.66 9.85 14.73
N LEU A 144 9.43 9.96 14.23
CA LEU A 144 8.25 9.91 15.08
C LEU A 144 8.17 8.62 15.93
N ARG A 145 8.67 7.49 15.40
CA ARG A 145 8.76 6.22 16.14
C ARG A 145 9.63 6.34 17.40
N SER A 146 10.76 7.03 17.36
CA SER A 146 11.63 7.18 18.53
C SER A 146 10.97 8.04 19.60
N ILE A 147 10.22 9.08 19.20
CA ILE A 147 9.44 9.95 20.11
C ILE A 147 8.37 9.12 20.84
N ILE A 148 7.68 8.22 20.13
CA ILE A 148 6.66 7.36 20.73
C ILE A 148 7.27 6.32 21.66
N THR A 149 8.37 5.71 21.23
CA THR A 149 9.08 4.70 22.03
C THR A 149 9.63 5.30 23.32
N ALA A 150 10.05 6.57 23.30
CA ALA A 150 10.51 7.29 24.49
C ALA A 150 9.43 7.51 25.56
N LYS A 151 8.14 7.28 25.24
CA LYS A 151 7.03 7.36 26.22
C LYS A 151 6.97 6.17 27.18
N GLY A 152 7.81 5.16 27.01
CA GLY A 152 7.82 3.96 27.87
C GLY A 152 6.56 3.10 27.74
N TRP A 153 5.85 3.19 26.61
CA TRP A 153 4.68 2.35 26.34
C TRP A 153 5.10 0.90 26.11
N SER A 154 4.16 -0.03 26.35
CA SER A 154 4.34 -1.41 25.93
C SER A 154 4.56 -1.48 24.41
N TYR A 155 5.27 -2.51 23.96
CA TYR A 155 5.58 -2.71 22.56
C TYR A 155 4.31 -2.74 21.69
N GLU A 156 3.26 -3.41 22.17
CA GLU A 156 1.97 -3.54 21.50
C GLU A 156 1.31 -2.19 21.28
N ARG A 157 1.30 -1.34 22.32
CA ARG A 157 0.69 -0.01 22.25
C ARG A 157 1.48 0.92 21.31
N THR A 158 2.81 0.83 21.32
CA THR A 158 3.67 1.54 20.37
C THR A 158 3.36 1.13 18.93
N GLU A 159 3.21 -0.17 18.67
CA GLU A 159 2.92 -0.68 17.32
C GLU A 159 1.53 -0.27 16.83
N GLN A 160 0.50 -0.35 17.69
CA GLN A 160 -0.83 0.15 17.37
C GLN A 160 -0.82 1.65 17.03
N ALA A 161 -0.12 2.47 17.81
CA ALA A 161 0.04 3.90 17.53
C ALA A 161 0.76 4.14 16.18
N MET A 162 1.81 3.37 15.90
CA MET A 162 2.54 3.44 14.64
C MET A 162 1.69 3.05 13.43
N ILE A 163 0.79 2.09 13.57
CA ILE A 163 -0.17 1.70 12.52
C ILE A 163 -1.16 2.83 12.23
N VAL A 164 -1.69 3.50 13.25
CA VAL A 164 -2.58 4.66 13.08
C VAL A 164 -1.84 5.79 12.37
N ILE A 165 -0.63 6.12 12.84
CA ILE A 165 0.22 7.15 12.23
C ILE A 165 0.53 6.82 10.77
N TRP A 166 0.94 5.58 10.49
CA TRP A 166 1.30 5.17 9.13
C TRP A 166 0.07 5.17 8.21
N SER A 167 -1.09 4.75 8.71
CA SER A 167 -2.34 4.83 7.96
C SER A 167 -2.67 6.28 7.61
N CYS A 168 -2.64 7.20 8.60
CA CYS A 168 -2.83 8.63 8.35
C CYS A 168 -1.83 9.19 7.34
N ALA A 169 -0.56 8.81 7.45
CA ALA A 169 0.48 9.25 6.52
C ALA A 169 0.18 8.80 5.08
N LEU A 170 -0.11 7.52 4.87
CA LEU A 170 -0.43 7.00 3.53
C LEU A 170 -1.68 7.65 2.93
N SER A 171 -2.64 8.01 3.77
CA SER A 171 -3.81 8.73 3.32
C SER A 171 -3.50 10.15 2.92
N VAL A 172 -2.70 10.88 3.71
CA VAL A 172 -2.23 12.21 3.30
C VAL A 172 -1.50 12.11 1.95
N ALA A 173 -0.63 11.13 1.76
CA ALA A 173 0.03 10.90 0.48
C ALA A 173 -0.97 10.67 -0.67
N SER A 174 -1.95 9.79 -0.45
CA SER A 174 -2.94 9.43 -1.47
C SER A 174 -3.89 10.58 -1.79
N THR A 175 -4.42 11.25 -0.76
CA THR A 175 -5.30 12.41 -0.89
C THR A 175 -4.60 13.55 -1.61
N LEU A 176 -3.35 13.87 -1.24
CA LEU A 176 -2.58 14.90 -1.95
C LEU A 176 -2.32 14.52 -3.41
N ALA A 177 -1.96 13.26 -3.70
CA ALA A 177 -1.75 12.80 -5.07
C ALA A 177 -3.04 12.91 -5.91
N ILE A 178 -4.19 12.55 -5.34
CA ILE A 178 -5.51 12.69 -5.99
C ILE A 178 -5.88 14.17 -6.15
N LEU A 179 -5.62 15.04 -5.17
CA LEU A 179 -5.91 16.47 -5.30
C LEU A 179 -5.08 17.13 -6.41
N ILE A 180 -3.82 16.73 -6.58
CA ILE A 180 -2.94 17.30 -7.60
C ILE A 180 -3.24 16.72 -8.99
N PHE A 181 -3.53 15.42 -9.11
CA PHE A 181 -3.58 14.72 -10.41
C PHE A 181 -4.88 13.97 -10.72
N GLY A 182 -5.76 13.76 -9.74
CA GLY A 182 -6.96 12.91 -9.84
C GLY A 182 -8.06 13.46 -10.75
N GLY A 183 -7.98 14.74 -11.15
CA GLY A 183 -9.04 15.40 -11.91
C GLY A 183 -10.34 15.53 -11.09
N PRO A 184 -11.41 16.09 -11.68
CA PRO A 184 -12.70 16.12 -11.01
C PRO A 184 -13.24 14.69 -10.90
N ALA A 185 -13.19 14.11 -9.70
CA ALA A 185 -13.94 12.90 -9.38
C ALA A 185 -15.43 13.22 -9.59
N ALA A 186 -16.16 12.42 -10.36
CA ALA A 186 -17.60 12.52 -10.40
C ALA A 186 -18.11 12.18 -8.99
N PRO A 187 -18.62 13.15 -8.21
CA PRO A 187 -19.03 12.85 -6.85
C PRO A 187 -20.13 11.79 -6.89
N LEU A 188 -20.08 10.84 -5.95
CA LEU A 188 -21.31 10.20 -5.48
C LEU A 188 -22.32 11.33 -5.22
N LYS A 189 -23.47 11.30 -5.89
CA LYS A 189 -24.52 12.33 -5.76
C LYS A 189 -24.92 12.61 -4.30
N SER A 190 -24.52 11.75 -3.36
CA SER A 190 -24.87 11.76 -1.94
C SER A 190 -23.69 11.87 -0.96
N MET A 191 -22.42 11.79 -1.40
CA MET A 191 -21.28 11.75 -0.45
C MET A 191 -20.52 13.09 -0.43
N PRO A 192 -20.33 13.73 0.74
CA PRO A 192 -19.56 14.95 0.82
C PRO A 192 -18.12 14.69 0.40
N TYR A 193 -17.55 15.60 -0.40
CA TYR A 193 -16.19 15.50 -0.93
C TYR A 193 -15.14 15.18 0.15
N SER A 194 -15.32 15.71 1.37
CA SER A 194 -14.44 15.43 2.52
C SER A 194 -14.36 13.95 2.90
N LEU A 195 -15.46 13.20 2.79
CA LEU A 195 -15.47 11.75 3.07
C LEU A 195 -14.85 10.95 1.93
N LEU A 196 -15.02 11.38 0.67
CA LEU A 196 -14.41 10.73 -0.49
C LEU A 196 -12.88 10.81 -0.43
N TYR A 197 -12.34 11.97 -0.04
CA TYR A 197 -10.90 12.16 0.17
C TYR A 197 -10.37 11.47 1.44
N ALA A 198 -11.22 11.19 2.44
CA ALA A 198 -10.87 10.47 3.66
C ALA A 198 -11.03 8.95 3.54
N ALA A 199 -11.66 8.44 2.47
CA ALA A 199 -11.90 7.02 2.26
C ALA A 199 -10.61 6.16 2.30
N PRO A 200 -9.48 6.57 1.69
CA PRO A 200 -8.21 5.87 1.84
C PRO A 200 -7.81 5.67 3.30
N THR A 201 -7.95 6.69 4.13
CA THR A 201 -7.65 6.66 5.58
C THR A 201 -8.56 5.76 6.36
N ILE A 202 -9.87 5.91 6.15
CA ILE A 202 -10.87 5.23 6.95
C ILE A 202 -10.77 3.74 6.67
N VAL A 203 -10.72 3.34 5.40
CA VAL A 203 -10.67 1.93 5.02
C VAL A 203 -9.35 1.28 5.42
N SER A 204 -8.19 1.93 5.19
CA SER A 204 -6.89 1.39 5.60
C SER A 204 -6.78 1.23 7.11
N THR A 205 -7.19 2.25 7.86
CA THR A 205 -7.09 2.26 9.33
C THR A 205 -8.05 1.25 9.94
N VAL A 206 -9.32 1.24 9.52
CA VAL A 206 -10.33 0.31 10.05
C VAL A 206 -9.95 -1.13 9.74
N LEU A 207 -9.58 -1.47 8.50
CA LEU A 207 -9.20 -2.84 8.18
C LEU A 207 -7.93 -3.27 8.90
N CYS A 208 -6.93 -2.40 9.02
CA CYS A 208 -5.71 -2.74 9.76
C CYS A 208 -6.02 -2.96 11.26
N LEU A 209 -6.81 -2.08 11.88
CA LEU A 209 -7.19 -2.22 13.29
C LEU A 209 -8.09 -3.45 13.53
N LEU A 210 -9.02 -3.77 12.63
CA LEU A 210 -9.85 -4.97 12.72
C LEU A 210 -9.00 -6.24 12.62
N VAL A 211 -8.10 -6.30 11.65
CA VAL A 211 -7.22 -7.46 11.46
C VAL A 211 -6.27 -7.62 12.65
N LEU A 212 -5.72 -6.52 13.18
CA LEU A 212 -4.90 -6.56 14.39
C LEU A 212 -5.69 -6.95 15.63
N SER A 213 -6.91 -6.42 15.80
CA SER A 213 -7.78 -6.78 16.92
C SER A 213 -8.17 -8.26 16.87
N ALA A 214 -8.49 -8.77 15.67
CA ALA A 214 -8.74 -10.19 15.47
C ALA A 214 -7.48 -11.03 15.72
N TYR A 215 -6.31 -10.57 15.26
CA TYR A 215 -5.03 -11.22 15.54
C TYR A 215 -4.76 -11.28 17.04
N PHE A 216 -4.87 -10.16 17.77
CA PHE A 216 -4.67 -10.13 19.22
C PHE A 216 -5.71 -10.96 19.99
N GLY A 217 -6.98 -10.94 19.58
CA GLY A 217 -8.03 -11.75 20.20
C GLY A 217 -7.89 -13.26 19.95
N LEU A 218 -7.39 -13.67 18.79
CA LEU A 218 -7.06 -15.07 18.48
C LEU A 218 -5.71 -15.51 19.08
N TYR A 219 -4.81 -14.56 19.31
CA TYR A 219 -3.46 -14.78 19.79
C TYR A 219 -3.40 -15.21 21.26
N ASP A 220 -4.29 -14.69 22.11
CA ASP A 220 -4.47 -15.18 23.49
C ASP A 220 -4.79 -16.68 23.54
N TYR A 221 -5.19 -17.28 22.40
CA TYR A 221 -5.54 -18.69 22.28
C TYR A 221 -4.40 -19.59 21.75
N LEU A 222 -3.36 -19.06 21.09
CA LEU A 222 -2.47 -19.88 20.25
C LEU A 222 -0.98 -19.95 20.66
N ASN A 223 -0.49 -19.15 21.61
CA ASN A 223 0.84 -19.34 22.25
C ASN A 223 2.05 -19.61 21.30
N LEU A 224 2.11 -18.96 20.14
CA LEU A 224 3.16 -19.21 19.13
C LEU A 224 4.36 -18.27 19.27
N ASP A 225 5.61 -18.75 19.33
CA ASP A 225 6.85 -17.96 19.48
C ASP A 225 7.31 -17.16 18.23
N GLN A 226 6.71 -17.35 17.05
CA GLN A 226 7.05 -16.62 15.80
C GLN A 226 6.37 -15.23 15.68
N LYS A 227 6.22 -14.53 16.81
CA LYS A 227 5.23 -13.47 17.11
C LYS A 227 5.37 -12.19 16.28
N ALA A 228 6.58 -11.63 16.19
CA ALA A 228 6.76 -10.27 15.68
C ALA A 228 6.69 -10.17 14.15
N GLN A 229 7.21 -11.19 13.44
CA GLN A 229 7.35 -11.17 11.99
C GLN A 229 6.01 -11.42 11.27
N ILE A 230 5.26 -12.42 11.73
CA ILE A 230 3.91 -12.73 11.20
C ILE A 230 2.98 -11.53 11.41
N ARG A 231 3.06 -10.89 12.59
CA ARG A 231 2.27 -9.69 12.88
C ARG A 231 2.60 -8.55 11.93
N GLY A 232 3.88 -8.26 11.69
CA GLY A 232 4.30 -7.22 10.75
C GLY A 232 3.81 -7.48 9.32
N LEU A 233 3.80 -8.74 8.90
CA LEU A 233 3.29 -9.16 7.60
C LEU A 233 1.77 -8.98 7.49
N ILE A 234 1.02 -9.45 8.48
CA ILE A 234 -0.45 -9.33 8.53
C ILE A 234 -0.88 -7.86 8.59
N ALA A 235 -0.27 -7.06 9.48
CA ALA A 235 -0.56 -5.64 9.62
C ALA A 235 -0.24 -4.88 8.33
N GLY A 236 0.93 -5.15 7.74
CA GLY A 236 1.35 -4.55 6.49
C GLY A 236 0.45 -4.92 5.32
N PHE A 237 -0.01 -6.18 5.26
CA PHE A 237 -1.00 -6.62 4.26
C PHE A 237 -2.32 -5.88 4.45
N ALA A 238 -2.91 -5.91 5.65
CA ALA A 238 -4.20 -5.30 5.94
C ALA A 238 -4.24 -3.80 5.64
N LEU A 239 -3.16 -3.09 6.00
CA LEU A 239 -3.02 -1.65 5.76
C LEU A 239 -2.94 -1.32 4.27
N ARG A 240 -2.20 -2.10 3.48
CA ARG A 240 -2.09 -1.93 2.03
C ARG A 240 -3.34 -2.40 1.28
N PHE A 241 -4.00 -3.44 1.78
CA PHE A 241 -5.29 -3.90 1.27
C PHE A 241 -6.34 -2.82 1.48
N GLY A 242 -6.42 -2.23 2.66
CA GLY A 242 -7.36 -1.13 2.88
C GLY A 242 -6.97 0.16 2.14
N LEU A 243 -5.67 0.41 1.93
CA LEU A 243 -5.23 1.47 1.02
C LEU A 243 -5.74 1.23 -0.41
N PHE A 244 -5.61 0.00 -0.94
CA PHE A 244 -6.11 -0.36 -2.27
C PHE A 244 -7.59 0.01 -2.43
N TRP A 245 -8.44 -0.50 -1.53
CA TRP A 245 -9.88 -0.29 -1.60
C TRP A 245 -10.28 1.15 -1.33
N GLY A 246 -9.65 1.81 -0.36
CA GLY A 246 -9.95 3.20 -0.07
C GLY A 246 -9.50 4.16 -1.19
N THR A 247 -8.37 3.89 -1.83
CA THR A 247 -7.93 4.64 -3.03
C THR A 247 -8.81 4.35 -4.23
N TRP A 248 -9.24 3.10 -4.43
CA TRP A 248 -10.20 2.75 -5.48
C TRP A 248 -11.53 3.49 -5.30
N LEU A 249 -12.11 3.48 -4.09
CA LEU A 249 -13.33 4.22 -3.77
C LEU A 249 -13.19 5.72 -4.00
N ALA A 250 -12.03 6.30 -3.69
CA ALA A 250 -11.78 7.72 -3.89
C ALA A 250 -11.65 8.11 -5.38
N ILE A 251 -11.27 7.16 -6.23
CA ILE A 251 -11.01 7.40 -7.65
C ILE A 251 -12.22 7.08 -8.53
N ASP A 252 -12.88 5.97 -8.26
CA ASP A 252 -13.96 5.45 -9.10
C ASP A 252 -15.11 4.92 -8.24
N SER A 253 -15.79 5.86 -7.59
CA SER A 253 -16.99 5.58 -6.80
C SER A 253 -18.21 5.21 -7.64
N SER A 254 -18.16 5.39 -8.97
CA SER A 254 -19.29 5.14 -9.87
C SER A 254 -19.61 3.65 -10.01
N ASN A 255 -18.61 2.79 -9.81
CA ASN A 255 -18.73 1.34 -9.87
C ASN A 255 -19.04 0.70 -8.50
N PHE A 256 -19.24 1.49 -7.45
CA PHE A 256 -19.53 0.97 -6.10
C PHE A 256 -20.88 0.25 -6.03
N ASP A 257 -21.91 0.80 -6.69
CA ASP A 257 -23.24 0.19 -6.74
C ASP A 257 -23.21 -1.17 -7.46
N ILE A 258 -22.38 -1.32 -8.49
CA ILE A 258 -22.18 -2.60 -9.20
C ILE A 258 -21.58 -3.66 -8.28
N ILE A 259 -20.57 -3.31 -7.48
CA ILE A 259 -19.99 -4.26 -6.51
C ILE A 259 -21.00 -4.62 -5.42
N LEU A 260 -21.74 -3.64 -4.88
CA LEU A 260 -22.78 -3.91 -3.89
C LEU A 260 -23.88 -4.81 -4.45
N ASP A 261 -24.31 -4.60 -5.68
CA ASP A 261 -25.34 -5.42 -6.32
C ASP A 261 -24.82 -6.83 -6.63
N MET A 262 -23.55 -6.97 -7.02
CA MET A 262 -22.93 -8.29 -7.14
C MET A 262 -22.82 -9.01 -5.80
N LEU A 263 -22.38 -8.33 -4.74
CA LEU A 263 -22.33 -8.92 -3.40
C LEU A 263 -23.72 -9.34 -2.91
N LYS A 264 -24.76 -8.56 -3.20
CA LYS A 264 -26.16 -8.96 -2.93
C LYS A 264 -26.54 -10.21 -3.72
N ILE A 265 -26.19 -10.32 -5.00
CA ILE A 265 -26.46 -11.50 -5.84
C ILE A 265 -25.74 -12.75 -5.29
N TYR A 266 -24.48 -12.63 -4.85
CA TYR A 266 -23.75 -13.75 -4.26
C TYR A 266 -24.21 -14.10 -2.84
N ALA A 267 -24.65 -13.13 -2.05
CA ALA A 267 -25.22 -13.37 -0.71
C ALA A 267 -26.62 -13.99 -0.75
N THR A 268 -27.36 -13.82 -1.85
CA THR A 268 -28.71 -14.36 -2.02
C THR A 268 -28.76 -15.70 -2.74
N LYS A 269 -27.66 -16.14 -3.37
CA LYS A 269 -27.57 -17.50 -3.90
C LYS A 269 -27.21 -18.46 -2.77
N PRO A 270 -28.10 -19.39 -2.38
CA PRO A 270 -27.73 -20.45 -1.45
C PRO A 270 -26.57 -21.24 -2.06
N PHE A 271 -25.53 -21.49 -1.26
CA PHE A 271 -24.46 -22.42 -1.63
C PHE A 271 -25.10 -23.81 -1.84
N SER A 272 -25.25 -24.20 -3.12
CA SER A 272 -25.72 -25.50 -3.55
C SER A 272 -24.57 -26.35 -4.03
#